data_AF-A0A0B6YXY2-F1
#
_entry.id   AF-A0A0B6YXY2-F1
#
_cell.length_a   1.000
_cell.length_b   1.000
_cell.length_c   1.000
_cell.angle_alpha   90.00
_cell.angle_beta   90.00
_cell.angle_gamma   90.00
#
_symmetry.space_group_name_H-M   'P 1'
#
loop_
_entity.id
_entity.type
_entity.pdbx_description
1 polymer ?
#
loop_
_entity_poly.entity_id
_entity_poly.type
_entity_poly.pdbx_seq_one_letter_code
_entity_poly.pdbx_strand_id
1 'polypeptide(L)'
;KKANRDTAIEAVRTLLAYGYTIEAPTSETGESSAAVIAAENREKASTTRTYRAEKIYAVTSGKWYYEFEVITTGYMKVGWAKVSAEPSTELGTDGTSYAFDGFMARKWYNGAEAYGKIWSVGDVIGCMLDLHDSTISFSLNGELMMDSMGQEIAFRNVKSGPDQGYIPALTMGPHQQAKLNFGQDISALKFFTNCGLQEGYEPFCVNMMRP
;
A
#
# COMPACT_ATOMS: atom_id res chain seq x y z
N LYS A 1 -29.99 -8.79 19.37
CA LYS A 1 -29.70 -7.75 18.34
C LYS A 1 -30.90 -7.41 17.43
N LYS A 2 -31.85 -8.32 17.17
CA LYS A 2 -33.07 -8.02 16.39
C LYS A 2 -34.16 -7.31 17.20
N ALA A 3 -34.49 -7.81 18.40
CA ALA A 3 -35.50 -7.22 19.28
C ALA A 3 -35.25 -5.73 19.58
N ASN A 4 -34.01 -5.36 19.96
CA ASN A 4 -33.66 -3.95 20.24
C ASN A 4 -33.83 -3.04 19.01
N ARG A 5 -33.61 -3.58 17.80
CA ARG A 5 -33.78 -2.84 16.55
C ARG A 5 -35.25 -2.60 16.27
N ASP A 6 -36.08 -3.62 16.49
CA ASP A 6 -37.52 -3.53 16.25
C ASP A 6 -38.19 -2.54 17.23
N THR A 7 -37.79 -2.58 18.51
CA THR A 7 -38.24 -1.60 19.53
C THR A 7 -37.81 -0.16 19.18
N ALA A 8 -36.58 0.03 18.71
CA ALA A 8 -36.08 1.34 18.32
C ALA A 8 -36.82 1.89 17.08
N ILE A 9 -37.13 1.03 16.10
CA ILE A 9 -37.90 1.41 14.92
C ILE A 9 -39.30 1.89 15.31
N GLU A 10 -39.94 1.21 16.26
CA GLU A 10 -41.29 1.55 16.72
C GLU A 10 -41.32 2.88 17.48
N ALA A 11 -40.31 3.15 18.32
CA ALA A 11 -40.12 4.43 18.98
C ALA A 11 -39.92 5.58 17.97
N VAL A 12 -39.08 5.37 16.95
CA VAL A 12 -38.81 6.35 15.90
C VAL A 12 -40.07 6.63 15.06
N ARG A 13 -40.84 5.61 14.68
CA ARG A 13 -42.12 5.78 13.97
C ARG A 13 -43.13 6.57 14.77
N THR A 14 -43.19 6.32 16.08
CA THR A 14 -44.08 7.04 16.99
C THR A 14 -43.73 8.52 16.97
N LEU A 15 -42.46 8.88 17.15
CA LEU A 15 -42.00 10.27 17.12
C LEU A 15 -42.34 10.98 15.81
N LEU A 16 -42.12 10.32 14.66
CA LEU A 16 -42.48 10.87 13.35
C LEU A 16 -44.00 11.10 13.22
N ALA A 17 -44.84 10.20 13.75
CA ALA A 17 -46.29 10.32 13.71
C ALA A 17 -46.84 11.48 14.57
N TYR A 18 -46.14 11.80 15.67
CA TYR A 18 -46.44 12.99 16.49
C TYR A 18 -45.90 14.30 15.87
N GLY A 19 -45.31 14.24 14.67
CA GLY A 19 -44.82 15.40 13.94
C GLY A 19 -43.42 15.84 14.36
N TYR A 20 -42.67 15.03 15.11
CA TYR A 20 -41.26 15.29 15.39
C TYR A 20 -40.42 14.96 14.17
N THR A 21 -39.73 15.95 13.62
CA THR A 21 -38.73 15.73 12.57
C THR A 21 -37.45 15.20 13.21
N ILE A 22 -37.02 14.01 12.82
CA ILE A 22 -35.75 13.42 13.24
C ILE A 22 -34.76 13.64 12.11
N GLU A 23 -33.93 14.67 12.25
CA GLU A 23 -32.82 14.90 11.34
C GLU A 23 -31.61 14.13 11.85
N ALA A 24 -30.89 13.46 10.95
CA ALA A 24 -29.55 13.00 11.28
C ALA A 24 -28.76 14.23 11.75
N PRO A 25 -27.94 14.15 12.80
CA PRO A 25 -27.20 15.30 13.29
C PRO A 25 -26.45 15.91 12.11
N THR A 26 -26.93 17.07 11.64
CA THR A 26 -26.19 17.87 10.69
C THR A 26 -24.96 18.29 11.46
N SER A 27 -23.82 17.77 11.05
CA SER A 27 -22.53 18.13 11.60
C SER A 27 -22.36 19.64 11.40
N GLU A 28 -22.67 20.44 12.44
CA GLU A 28 -22.39 21.89 12.45
C GLU A 28 -20.88 22.18 12.54
N THR A 29 -20.05 21.15 12.43
CA THR A 29 -18.71 21.22 11.86
C THR A 29 -18.75 20.45 10.55
N GLY A 30 -18.49 21.12 9.41
CA GLY A 30 -18.56 20.56 8.07
C GLY A 30 -17.50 19.48 7.77
N GLU A 31 -17.37 18.49 8.65
CA GLU A 31 -16.55 17.32 8.45
C GLU A 31 -17.39 16.29 7.70
N SER A 32 -17.24 16.29 6.37
CA SER A 32 -17.74 15.23 5.49
C SER A 32 -17.46 13.86 6.12
N SER A 33 -18.29 12.84 5.84
CA SER A 33 -18.05 11.46 6.26
C SER A 33 -16.62 10.95 5.99
N ALA A 34 -15.95 11.52 4.98
CA ALA A 34 -14.53 11.29 4.69
C ALA A 34 -13.56 11.81 5.77
N ALA A 35 -13.87 12.92 6.46
CA ALA A 35 -13.06 13.49 7.53
C ALA A 35 -13.14 12.66 8.82
N VAL A 36 -14.31 12.11 9.15
CA VAL A 36 -14.49 11.18 10.28
C VAL A 36 -13.76 9.86 9.99
N ILE A 37 -13.88 9.33 8.77
CA ILE A 37 -13.10 8.15 8.31
C ILE A 37 -11.58 8.47 8.32
N ALA A 38 -11.18 9.68 7.94
CA ALA A 38 -9.78 10.11 7.96
C ALA A 38 -9.25 10.30 9.39
N ALA A 39 -10.08 10.71 10.34
CA ALA A 39 -9.73 10.81 11.76
C ALA A 39 -9.59 9.43 12.40
N GLU A 40 -10.53 8.51 12.15
CA GLU A 40 -10.41 7.10 12.56
C GLU A 40 -9.19 6.40 11.93
N ASN A 41 -8.85 6.72 10.68
CA ASN A 41 -7.63 6.23 10.04
C ASN A 41 -6.36 6.83 10.66
N ARG A 42 -6.40 8.09 11.10
CA ARG A 42 -5.28 8.76 11.79
C ARG A 42 -4.98 8.14 13.15
N GLU A 43 -6.01 7.77 13.90
CA GLU A 43 -5.84 7.12 15.21
C GLU A 43 -5.30 5.68 15.04
N LYS A 44 -5.76 4.96 14.00
CA LYS A 44 -5.22 3.64 13.62
C LYS A 44 -3.76 3.68 13.14
N ALA A 45 -3.32 4.79 12.55
CA ALA A 45 -1.93 4.98 12.12
C ALA A 45 -0.92 4.89 13.30
N SER A 46 -1.36 5.17 14.53
CA SER A 46 -0.53 5.02 15.75
C SER A 46 -0.20 3.56 16.12
N THR A 47 -0.79 2.58 15.44
CA THR A 47 -0.62 1.13 15.70
C THR A 47 -0.14 0.36 14.47
N THR A 48 0.54 1.04 13.56
CA THR A 48 1.10 0.39 12.35
C THR A 48 2.36 -0.41 12.67
N ARG A 49 2.64 -1.41 11.84
CA ARG A 49 3.88 -2.19 11.92
C ARG A 49 4.53 -2.24 10.56
N THR A 50 5.81 -1.89 10.52
CA THR A 50 6.64 -2.01 9.32
C THR A 50 7.41 -3.33 9.36
N TYR A 51 7.34 -4.07 8.26
CA TYR A 51 8.10 -5.28 8.00
C TYR A 51 9.06 -5.02 6.84
N ARG A 52 10.23 -5.66 6.88
CA ARG A 52 11.28 -5.47 5.89
C ARG A 52 12.11 -6.74 5.78
N ALA A 53 12.65 -7.01 4.60
CA ALA A 53 13.62 -8.09 4.44
C ALA A 53 14.90 -7.80 5.26
N GLU A 54 15.69 -8.84 5.54
CA GLU A 54 16.95 -8.67 6.26
C GLU A 54 17.95 -7.84 5.45
N LYS A 55 18.79 -7.07 6.16
CA LYS A 55 19.78 -6.17 5.55
C LYS A 55 20.79 -6.90 4.66
N ILE A 56 21.05 -8.17 4.92
CA ILE A 56 22.00 -8.99 4.15
C ILE A 56 21.54 -9.26 2.72
N TYR A 57 20.24 -9.14 2.45
CA TYR A 57 19.65 -9.33 1.12
C TYR A 57 19.51 -8.02 0.34
N ALA A 58 20.18 -6.96 0.78
CA ALA A 58 20.09 -5.67 0.12
C ALA A 58 20.64 -5.72 -1.29
N VAL A 59 19.88 -5.14 -2.22
CA VAL A 59 20.26 -5.01 -3.62
C VAL A 59 20.83 -3.62 -3.88
N THR A 60 21.95 -3.55 -4.60
CA THR A 60 22.71 -2.30 -4.86
C THR A 60 22.89 -2.01 -6.35
N SER A 61 22.58 -2.96 -7.23
CA SER A 61 22.61 -2.83 -8.69
C SER A 61 21.56 -3.73 -9.35
N GLY A 62 21.28 -3.53 -10.63
CA GLY A 62 20.35 -4.38 -11.41
C GLY A 62 18.88 -3.95 -11.30
N LYS A 63 18.00 -4.83 -11.80
CA LYS A 63 16.54 -4.63 -11.85
C LYS A 63 15.84 -5.71 -11.04
N TRP A 64 15.02 -5.32 -10.08
CA TRP A 64 14.43 -6.23 -9.10
C TRP A 64 12.91 -6.15 -9.04
N TYR A 65 12.28 -7.30 -8.85
CA TYR A 65 10.83 -7.46 -8.83
C TYR A 65 10.35 -8.35 -7.67
N TYR A 66 9.20 -8.01 -7.10
CA TYR A 66 8.43 -8.90 -6.23
C TYR A 66 6.93 -8.59 -6.31
N GLU A 67 6.10 -9.51 -5.82
CA GLU A 67 4.64 -9.36 -5.80
C GLU A 67 4.08 -9.24 -4.37
N PHE A 68 3.03 -8.44 -4.25
CA PHE A 68 2.23 -8.24 -3.05
C PHE A 68 0.76 -8.46 -3.37
N GLU A 69 0.16 -9.52 -2.82
CA GLU A 69 -1.25 -9.85 -2.98
C GLU A 69 -2.08 -9.31 -1.82
N VAL A 70 -3.13 -8.58 -2.16
CA VAL A 70 -4.05 -7.93 -1.22
C VAL A 70 -5.05 -8.94 -0.69
N ILE A 71 -4.99 -9.26 0.60
CA ILE A 71 -5.98 -10.15 1.25
C ILE A 71 -7.09 -9.34 1.92
N THR A 72 -6.77 -8.15 2.46
CA THR A 72 -7.74 -7.20 2.98
C THR A 72 -7.53 -5.80 2.42
N THR A 73 -8.61 -5.06 2.19
CA THR A 73 -8.52 -3.65 1.78
C THR A 73 -8.49 -2.76 3.03
N GLY A 74 -7.34 -2.16 3.29
CA GLY A 74 -7.18 -1.21 4.39
C GLY A 74 -5.79 -0.58 4.39
N TYR A 75 -5.45 0.12 5.46
CA TYR A 75 -4.21 0.88 5.56
C TYR A 75 -2.98 -0.02 5.46
N MET A 76 -2.36 -0.06 4.28
CA MET A 76 -1.12 -0.76 4.02
C MET A 76 -0.30 0.04 3.01
N LYS A 77 1.02 -0.06 3.11
CA LYS A 77 1.97 0.51 2.17
C LYS A 77 2.97 -0.54 1.77
N VAL A 78 3.32 -0.61 0.49
CA VAL A 78 4.29 -1.59 -0.03
C VAL A 78 5.31 -0.89 -0.92
N GLY A 79 6.57 -1.31 -0.86
CA GLY A 79 7.60 -0.78 -1.74
C GLY A 79 9.02 -1.13 -1.32
N TRP A 80 9.92 -0.17 -1.43
CA TRP A 80 11.35 -0.37 -1.24
C TRP A 80 11.88 0.55 -0.15
N ALA A 81 12.61 -0.01 0.81
CA ALA A 81 13.26 0.75 1.87
C ALA A 81 14.78 0.70 1.70
N LYS A 82 15.46 1.81 2.02
CA LYS A 82 16.92 1.80 2.18
C LYS A 82 17.29 0.91 3.35
N VAL A 83 18.46 0.29 3.28
CA VAL A 83 18.99 -0.51 4.40
C VAL A 83 19.06 0.29 5.71
N SER A 84 19.31 1.60 5.61
CA SER A 84 19.38 2.54 6.74
C SER A 84 18.01 2.97 7.29
N ALA A 85 16.89 2.59 6.67
CA ALA A 85 15.57 2.98 7.15
C ALA A 85 15.31 2.46 8.57
N GLU A 86 14.68 3.27 9.42
CA GLU A 86 14.36 2.86 10.78
C GLU A 86 13.20 1.85 10.81
N PRO A 87 13.32 0.70 11.50
CA PRO A 87 12.28 -0.33 11.51
C PRO A 87 10.92 0.12 12.07
N SER A 88 10.91 1.13 12.95
CA SER A 88 9.68 1.67 13.55
C SER A 88 9.02 2.75 12.70
N THR A 89 9.67 3.21 11.64
CA THR A 89 9.14 4.27 10.79
C THR A 89 8.23 3.69 9.72
N GLU A 90 7.14 4.38 9.45
CA GLU A 90 6.25 4.04 8.36
C GLU A 90 6.91 4.30 7.00
N LEU A 91 6.63 3.45 6.01
CA LEU A 91 7.19 3.63 4.69
C LEU A 91 6.75 4.94 4.04
N GLY A 92 7.73 5.62 3.45
CA GLY A 92 7.55 6.85 2.69
C GLY A 92 7.41 8.12 3.54
N THR A 93 7.56 8.08 4.87
CA THR A 93 7.37 9.27 5.72
C THR A 93 8.65 10.06 6.01
N ASP A 94 9.84 9.48 5.84
CA ASP A 94 11.11 10.07 6.29
C ASP A 94 12.20 10.19 5.19
N GLY A 95 11.84 9.92 3.93
CA GLY A 95 12.78 9.95 2.80
C GLY A 95 13.79 8.79 2.76
N THR A 96 13.63 7.78 3.62
CA THR A 96 14.45 6.56 3.62
C THR A 96 13.79 5.39 2.93
N SER A 97 12.55 5.55 2.47
CA SER A 97 11.77 4.52 1.79
C SER A 97 10.80 5.11 0.78
N TYR A 98 10.43 4.30 -0.20
CA TYR A 98 9.51 4.63 -1.29
C TYR A 98 8.37 3.63 -1.25
N ALA A 99 7.13 4.11 -1.24
CA ALA A 99 5.98 3.22 -1.08
C ALA A 99 4.79 3.62 -1.94
N PHE A 100 3.96 2.62 -2.21
CA PHE A 100 2.62 2.75 -2.75
C PHE A 100 1.59 2.35 -1.70
N ASP A 101 0.55 3.18 -1.56
CA ASP A 101 -0.63 2.98 -0.74
C ASP A 101 -1.83 2.78 -1.67
N GLY A 102 -2.24 1.53 -1.88
CA GLY A 102 -3.39 1.23 -2.74
C GLY A 102 -4.74 1.38 -2.04
N PHE A 103 -4.78 1.68 -0.74
CA PHE A 103 -6.04 2.04 -0.07
C PHE A 103 -6.45 3.47 -0.41
N MET A 104 -5.46 4.36 -0.55
CA MET A 104 -5.68 5.76 -0.93
C MET A 104 -5.29 6.09 -2.39
N ALA A 105 -4.75 5.13 -3.15
CA ALA A 105 -4.15 5.34 -4.47
C ALA A 105 -3.12 6.48 -4.46
N ARG A 106 -2.10 6.32 -3.61
CA ARG A 106 -1.05 7.32 -3.41
C ARG A 106 0.33 6.70 -3.40
N LYS A 107 1.31 7.43 -3.91
CA LYS A 107 2.73 7.15 -3.72
C LYS A 107 3.29 8.01 -2.59
N TRP A 108 4.23 7.47 -1.82
CA TRP A 108 4.78 8.06 -0.62
C TRP A 108 6.30 8.13 -0.65
N TYR A 109 6.84 9.35 -0.54
CA TYR A 109 8.26 9.64 -0.36
C TYR A 109 8.43 11.05 0.24
N ASN A 110 8.54 11.14 1.57
CA ASN A 110 8.55 12.39 2.33
C ASN A 110 7.35 13.31 2.01
N GLY A 111 6.17 12.69 1.88
CA GLY A 111 4.97 13.32 1.37
C GLY A 111 4.12 12.31 0.61
N ALA A 112 2.88 12.67 0.28
CA ALA A 112 1.94 11.78 -0.39
C ALA A 112 1.37 12.44 -1.66
N GLU A 113 1.53 11.77 -2.79
CA GLU A 113 1.07 12.22 -4.11
C GLU A 113 0.07 11.21 -4.69
N ALA A 114 -0.93 11.68 -5.45
CA ALA A 114 -1.87 10.79 -6.13
C ALA A 114 -1.13 9.96 -7.20
N TYR A 115 -1.35 8.65 -7.21
CA TYR A 115 -0.71 7.73 -8.14
C TYR A 115 -1.47 6.41 -8.20
N GLY A 116 -1.62 5.84 -9.39
CA GLY A 116 -2.21 4.52 -9.56
C GLY A 116 -3.71 4.45 -9.26
N LYS A 117 -4.18 3.25 -8.92
CA LYS A 117 -5.60 2.91 -8.72
C LYS A 117 -5.81 2.35 -7.31
N ILE A 118 -7.02 2.45 -6.79
CA ILE A 118 -7.37 1.82 -5.51
C ILE A 118 -7.40 0.30 -5.72
N TRP A 119 -6.78 -0.45 -4.80
CA TRP A 119 -6.76 -1.91 -4.86
C TRP A 119 -8.06 -2.55 -4.35
N SER A 120 -8.27 -3.80 -4.70
CA SER A 120 -9.33 -4.69 -4.22
C SER A 120 -8.73 -5.97 -3.64
N VAL A 121 -9.53 -6.71 -2.87
CA VAL A 121 -9.14 -8.05 -2.40
C VAL A 121 -8.85 -8.96 -3.59
N GLY A 122 -7.71 -9.64 -3.57
CA GLY A 122 -7.22 -10.52 -4.63
C GLY A 122 -6.31 -9.84 -5.66
N ASP A 123 -6.25 -8.50 -5.65
CA ASP A 123 -5.32 -7.78 -6.52
C ASP A 123 -3.86 -8.03 -6.14
N VAL A 124 -3.00 -7.99 -7.15
CA VAL A 124 -1.56 -8.18 -7.00
C VAL A 124 -0.83 -6.93 -7.46
N ILE A 125 -0.04 -6.37 -6.55
CA ILE A 125 0.87 -5.27 -6.82
C ILE A 125 2.24 -5.84 -7.18
N GLY A 126 2.72 -5.55 -8.39
CA GLY A 126 4.10 -5.81 -8.77
C GLY A 126 4.97 -4.61 -8.41
N CYS A 127 6.03 -4.82 -7.64
CA CYS A 127 6.94 -3.78 -7.17
C CYS A 127 8.26 -3.86 -7.92
N MET A 128 8.56 -2.86 -8.75
CA MET A 128 9.73 -2.85 -9.64
C MET A 128 10.74 -1.79 -9.17
N LEU A 129 12.00 -2.19 -9.04
CA LEU A 129 13.12 -1.31 -8.74
C LEU A 129 14.19 -1.45 -9.82
N ASP A 130 14.48 -0.37 -10.53
CA ASP A 130 15.56 -0.31 -11.51
C ASP A 130 16.68 0.60 -10.97
N LEU A 131 17.78 -0.01 -10.53
CA LEU A 131 18.93 0.72 -10.00
C LEU A 131 19.89 1.21 -11.09
N HIS A 132 19.73 0.73 -12.33
CA HIS A 132 20.46 1.26 -13.48
C HIS A 132 19.87 2.62 -13.88
N ASP A 133 18.55 2.67 -14.08
CA ASP A 133 17.85 3.89 -14.48
C ASP A 133 17.40 4.75 -13.28
N SER A 134 17.65 4.28 -12.05
CA SER A 134 17.31 4.97 -10.80
C SER A 134 15.81 5.27 -10.69
N THR A 135 14.98 4.27 -11.01
CA THR A 135 13.52 4.38 -11.00
C THR A 135 12.85 3.31 -10.17
N ILE A 136 11.66 3.63 -9.66
CA ILE A 136 10.71 2.67 -9.10
C ILE A 136 9.38 2.87 -9.81
N SER A 137 8.76 1.75 -10.16
CA SER A 137 7.45 1.69 -10.79
C SER A 137 6.60 0.63 -10.08
N PHE A 138 5.28 0.72 -10.21
CA PHE A 138 4.36 -0.27 -9.68
C PHE A 138 3.38 -0.73 -10.77
N SER A 139 2.97 -1.99 -10.70
CA SER A 139 1.92 -2.55 -11.55
C SER A 139 0.78 -3.08 -10.68
N LEU A 140 -0.42 -3.10 -11.24
CA LEU A 140 -1.62 -3.71 -10.67
C LEU A 140 -2.09 -4.79 -11.63
N ASN A 141 -2.06 -6.05 -11.20
CA ASN A 141 -2.46 -7.21 -12.01
C ASN A 141 -1.75 -7.27 -13.38
N GLY A 142 -0.47 -6.90 -13.41
CA GLY A 142 0.37 -6.91 -14.62
C GLY A 142 0.27 -5.66 -15.50
N GLU A 143 -0.60 -4.69 -15.19
CA GLU A 143 -0.69 -3.40 -15.88
C GLU A 143 0.10 -2.33 -15.10
N LEU A 144 0.97 -1.57 -15.77
CA LEU A 144 1.70 -0.47 -15.14
C LEU A 144 0.73 0.61 -14.65
N MET A 145 0.93 1.05 -13.40
CA MET A 145 0.16 2.14 -12.82
C MET A 145 0.75 3.48 -13.25
N MET A 146 -0.13 4.46 -13.47
CA MET A 146 0.23 5.80 -13.93
C MET A 146 -0.18 6.86 -12.92
N ASP A 147 0.53 8.00 -12.93
CA ASP A 147 0.05 9.22 -12.27
C ASP A 147 -1.02 9.96 -13.10
N SER A 148 -1.50 11.08 -12.59
CA SER A 148 -2.48 11.94 -13.27
C SER A 148 -1.99 12.54 -14.59
N MET A 149 -0.68 12.48 -14.87
CA MET A 149 -0.06 12.95 -16.10
C MET A 149 0.26 11.80 -17.07
N GLY A 150 -0.12 10.56 -16.74
CA GLY A 150 0.14 9.38 -17.56
C GLY A 150 1.57 8.83 -17.46
N GLN A 151 2.33 9.19 -16.41
CA GLN A 151 3.68 8.66 -16.22
C GLN A 151 3.65 7.35 -15.42
N GLU A 152 4.24 6.29 -15.98
CA GLU A 152 4.32 4.97 -15.35
C GLU A 152 5.35 4.91 -14.21
N ILE A 153 6.40 5.75 -14.30
CA ILE A 153 7.46 5.82 -13.31
C ILE A 153 6.97 6.56 -12.06
N ALA A 154 6.81 5.82 -10.96
CA ALA A 154 6.34 6.36 -9.69
C ALA A 154 7.39 7.29 -9.06
N PHE A 155 8.65 6.84 -9.03
CA PHE A 155 9.77 7.58 -8.44
C PHE A 155 10.97 7.60 -9.38
N ARG A 156 11.59 8.77 -9.50
CA ARG A 156 12.82 9.02 -10.28
C ARG A 156 13.95 9.43 -9.33
N ASN A 157 15.18 9.38 -9.82
CA ASN A 157 16.38 9.76 -9.08
C ASN A 157 16.52 8.99 -7.76
N VAL A 158 16.14 7.70 -7.78
CA VAL A 158 16.36 6.78 -6.66
C VAL A 158 17.86 6.61 -6.50
N LYS A 159 18.40 6.99 -5.33
CA LYS A 159 19.85 6.99 -5.11
C LYS A 159 20.41 5.57 -5.25
N SER A 160 21.25 5.31 -6.25
CA SER A 160 21.95 4.03 -6.43
C SER A 160 23.44 4.17 -6.09
N GLY A 161 24.10 3.05 -5.79
CA GLY A 161 25.53 3.02 -5.44
C GLY A 161 25.88 1.91 -4.44
N PRO A 162 27.18 1.63 -4.23
CA PRO A 162 27.63 0.52 -3.39
C PRO A 162 27.17 0.62 -1.93
N ASP A 163 27.02 1.83 -1.41
CA ASP A 163 26.54 2.09 -0.04
C ASP A 163 25.03 2.36 0.04
N GLN A 164 24.31 2.26 -1.09
CA GLN A 164 22.88 2.56 -1.20
C GLN A 164 22.11 1.29 -1.54
N GLY A 165 21.98 0.41 -0.55
CA GLY A 165 21.21 -0.83 -0.68
C GLY A 165 19.72 -0.64 -0.43
N TYR A 166 18.90 -1.37 -1.18
CA TYR A 166 17.44 -1.42 -1.02
C TYR A 166 16.97 -2.82 -0.69
N ILE A 167 15.85 -2.89 0.02
CA ILE A 167 15.17 -4.13 0.36
C ILE A 167 13.64 -3.95 0.23
N PRO A 168 12.90 -5.03 -0.07
CA PRO A 168 11.45 -5.01 0.02
C PRO A 168 10.99 -4.70 1.44
N ALA A 169 9.96 -3.87 1.54
CA ALA A 169 9.34 -3.52 2.80
C ALA A 169 7.85 -3.27 2.63
N LEU A 170 7.11 -3.42 3.73
CA LEU A 170 5.71 -3.03 3.82
C LEU A 170 5.35 -2.45 5.19
N THR A 171 4.39 -1.54 5.25
CA THR A 171 3.75 -1.11 6.49
C THR A 171 2.31 -1.62 6.51
N MET A 172 1.86 -2.15 7.64
CA MET A 172 0.47 -2.60 7.83
C MET A 172 -0.16 -1.89 9.02
N GLY A 173 -1.38 -1.42 8.83
CA GLY A 173 -2.28 -1.07 9.91
C GLY A 173 -2.85 -2.30 10.63
N PRO A 174 -3.58 -2.10 11.73
CA PRO A 174 -4.19 -3.17 12.49
C PRO A 174 -5.24 -3.94 11.66
N HIS A 175 -5.31 -5.25 11.89
CA HIS A 175 -6.24 -6.19 11.23
C HIS A 175 -6.10 -6.28 9.71
N GLN A 176 -4.95 -5.91 9.15
CA GLN A 176 -4.68 -6.06 7.72
C GLN A 176 -3.93 -7.36 7.41
N GLN A 177 -4.18 -7.91 6.23
CA GLN A 177 -3.54 -9.12 5.72
C GLN A 177 -3.10 -8.90 4.28
N ALA A 178 -1.93 -9.44 3.96
CA ALA A 178 -1.38 -9.49 2.61
C ALA A 178 -0.44 -10.69 2.49
N LYS A 179 -0.18 -11.11 1.25
CA LYS A 179 0.81 -12.15 0.94
C LYS A 179 1.92 -11.54 0.09
N LEU A 180 3.15 -11.68 0.55
CA LEU A 180 4.34 -11.33 -0.23
C LEU A 180 4.85 -12.55 -0.98
N ASN A 181 5.25 -12.36 -2.23
CA ASN A 181 6.00 -13.33 -3.00
C ASN A 181 7.25 -12.66 -3.57
N PHE A 182 8.41 -13.00 -3.01
CA PHE A 182 9.71 -12.51 -3.47
C PHE A 182 10.28 -13.29 -4.66
N GLY A 183 9.56 -14.28 -5.17
CA GLY A 183 9.93 -15.00 -6.38
C GLY A 183 11.05 -16.03 -6.20
N GLN A 184 11.07 -16.70 -5.05
CA GLN A 184 11.89 -17.91 -4.87
C GLN A 184 11.47 -19.01 -5.86
N ASP A 185 10.16 -19.15 -6.06
CA ASP A 185 9.59 -19.91 -7.17
C ASP A 185 9.01 -18.92 -8.19
N ILE A 186 9.66 -18.84 -9.34
CA ILE A 186 9.24 -17.95 -10.44
C ILE A 186 7.82 -18.31 -10.92
N SER A 187 7.47 -19.60 -10.91
CA SER A 187 6.15 -20.06 -11.36
C SER A 187 5.00 -19.64 -10.44
N ALA A 188 5.33 -19.26 -9.20
CA ALA A 188 4.37 -18.75 -8.23
C ALA A 188 4.10 -17.24 -8.39
N LEU A 189 4.89 -16.52 -9.20
CA LEU A 189 4.63 -15.12 -9.54
C LEU A 189 3.52 -15.05 -10.60
N LYS A 190 2.45 -14.34 -10.29
CA LYS A 190 1.22 -14.30 -11.09
C LYS A 190 1.34 -13.41 -12.32
N PHE A 191 2.09 -12.32 -12.23
CA PHE A 191 2.13 -11.25 -13.23
C PHE A 191 3.55 -10.85 -13.65
N PHE A 192 4.58 -11.56 -13.16
CA PHE A 192 5.97 -11.30 -13.54
C PHE A 192 6.21 -11.34 -15.06
N THR A 193 5.54 -12.21 -15.80
CA THR A 193 5.66 -12.28 -17.27
C THR A 193 5.11 -11.05 -17.99
N ASN A 194 4.21 -10.30 -17.37
CA ASN A 194 3.53 -9.16 -17.98
C ASN A 194 4.38 -7.88 -17.92
N CYS A 195 5.07 -7.65 -16.80
CA CYS A 195 5.78 -6.39 -16.55
C CYS A 195 7.25 -6.56 -16.15
N GLY A 196 7.67 -7.73 -15.65
CA GLY A 196 9.03 -7.96 -15.18
C GLY A 196 9.93 -8.61 -16.22
N LEU A 197 9.50 -9.75 -16.77
CA LEU A 197 10.36 -10.62 -17.58
C LEU A 197 10.88 -9.95 -18.87
N GLN A 198 9.99 -9.27 -19.61
CA GLN A 198 10.36 -8.65 -20.89
C GLN A 198 11.28 -7.43 -20.70
N GLU A 199 11.16 -6.75 -19.57
CA GLU A 199 11.93 -5.55 -19.21
C GLU A 199 13.26 -5.88 -18.50
N GLY A 200 13.56 -7.18 -18.33
CA GLY A 200 14.80 -7.67 -17.74
C GLY A 200 14.88 -7.56 -16.21
N TYR A 201 13.74 -7.52 -15.51
CA TYR A 201 13.72 -7.60 -14.05
C TYR A 201 13.99 -9.02 -13.56
N GLU A 202 14.72 -9.15 -12.45
CA GLU A 202 14.93 -10.41 -11.75
C GLU A 202 14.04 -10.48 -10.49
N PRO A 203 13.43 -11.64 -10.19
CA PRO A 203 12.75 -11.82 -8.92
C PRO A 203 13.71 -11.73 -7.73
N PHE A 204 13.29 -11.05 -6.66
CA PHE A 204 14.15 -10.72 -5.52
C PHE A 204 14.87 -11.93 -4.88
N CYS A 205 14.20 -13.08 -4.77
CA CYS A 205 14.74 -14.30 -4.17
C CYS A 205 15.13 -15.39 -5.18
N VAL A 206 15.29 -15.09 -6.48
CA VAL A 206 15.49 -16.11 -7.53
C VAL A 206 16.71 -17.02 -7.30
N ASN A 207 17.77 -16.48 -6.70
CA ASN A 207 19.01 -17.21 -6.40
C ASN A 207 19.13 -17.64 -4.93
N MET A 208 18.04 -17.56 -4.15
CA MET A 208 18.07 -17.88 -2.72
C MET A 208 17.63 -19.33 -2.44
N MET A 209 18.54 -20.11 -1.87
CA MET A 209 18.30 -21.52 -1.50
C MET A 209 17.56 -21.69 -0.17
N ARG A 210 17.30 -20.61 0.57
CA ARG A 210 16.60 -20.63 1.87
C ARG A 210 15.48 -19.58 1.86
N PRO A 211 14.30 -19.90 2.43
CA PRO A 211 13.23 -18.92 2.65
C PRO A 211 13.65 -17.78 3.58
#